data_AF-A0A518H2W6-F1
#
_entry.id   AF-A0A518H2W6-F1
#
_cell.length_a   1.000
_cell.length_b   1.000
_cell.length_c   1.000
_cell.angle_alpha   90.00
_cell.angle_beta   90.00
_cell.angle_gamma   90.00
#
_symmetry.space_group_name_H-M   'P 1'
#
loop_
_entity.id
_entity.type
_entity.pdbx_description
1 polymer ?
#
loop_
_entity_poly.entity_id
_entity_poly.type
_entity_poly.pdbx_seq_one_letter_code
_entity_poly.pdbx_strand_id
1 'polypeptide(L)'
;MSRPRPGKSQSQSQSHPDHAQPVAPVDAAPDALRPIGPSVPVPSISVLMLRDATGNQFAAFCAELFACLDPTDLIGRLLAELLVMAVERLRRAARLEPEDALPSSDWCRFQALAERNARAAAKELARHLERPSRAPAAKPARASSASPGVAGPAPVPKPEPEPAPVPESTPEEIAEASAHWRRHIALVRGISEEWPILLRTGREVEAVAAWFGDGKSDDELMRWYPDVSRADLAACRACDAEGLCGPFDPADGPYPPGLPVLDDLPADPPE
;
A
#
# COMPACT_ATOMS: atom_id res chain seq x y z
N MET A 1 -24.76 29.26 46.34
CA MET A 1 -24.05 28.06 45.87
C MET A 1 -22.76 28.51 45.19
N SER A 2 -21.63 28.19 45.82
CA SER A 2 -20.30 28.74 45.53
C SER A 2 -19.69 28.09 44.29
N ARG A 3 -19.10 28.91 43.40
CA ARG A 3 -18.31 28.45 42.26
C ARG A 3 -16.83 28.31 42.65
N PRO A 4 -16.12 27.23 42.29
CA PRO A 4 -14.70 27.10 42.54
C PRO A 4 -13.85 27.79 41.45
N ARG A 5 -12.67 28.27 41.86
CA ARG A 5 -11.65 28.98 41.05
C ARG A 5 -10.80 28.00 40.22
N PRO A 6 -10.24 28.42 39.07
CA PRO A 6 -9.27 27.62 38.33
C PRO A 6 -7.87 27.74 38.96
N GLY A 7 -7.23 26.58 39.17
CA GLY A 7 -5.85 26.44 39.62
C GLY A 7 -4.85 26.72 38.51
N LYS A 8 -3.75 27.39 38.86
CA LYS A 8 -2.60 27.68 38.01
C LYS A 8 -1.73 26.43 37.86
N SER A 9 -1.48 25.98 36.64
CA SER A 9 -0.45 24.97 36.35
C SER A 9 0.89 25.68 36.10
N GLN A 10 1.88 25.34 36.93
CA GLN A 10 3.26 25.78 36.84
C GLN A 10 3.98 25.03 35.69
N SER A 11 4.61 25.79 34.80
CA SER A 11 5.63 25.28 33.87
C SER A 11 6.93 25.04 34.63
N GLN A 12 7.41 23.80 34.63
CA GLN A 12 8.79 23.47 35.01
C GLN A 12 9.59 23.16 33.74
N SER A 13 10.49 24.10 33.41
CA SER A 13 11.57 23.87 32.46
C SER A 13 12.67 23.05 33.15
N GLN A 14 12.91 21.83 32.68
CA GLN A 14 14.11 21.07 33.03
C GLN A 14 15.07 21.05 31.84
N SER A 15 16.18 21.76 32.00
CA SER A 15 17.38 21.69 31.18
C SER A 15 18.19 20.44 31.55
N HIS A 16 18.61 19.65 30.55
CA HIS A 16 19.56 18.56 30.71
C HIS A 16 20.91 18.87 30.05
N PRO A 17 22.04 18.45 30.65
CA PRO A 17 23.38 18.87 30.29
C PRO A 17 24.06 17.96 29.25
N ASP A 18 25.12 18.54 28.67
CA ASP A 18 26.16 17.94 27.83
C ASP A 18 26.55 16.49 28.17
N HIS A 19 26.53 15.64 27.14
CA HIS A 19 27.32 14.41 27.12
C HIS A 19 28.15 14.27 25.84
N ALA A 20 29.44 14.59 26.04
CA ALA A 20 30.66 13.99 25.51
C ALA A 20 30.59 13.16 24.21
N GLN A 21 31.36 13.63 23.22
CA GLN A 21 31.83 12.89 22.06
C GLN A 21 32.73 11.69 22.44
N PRO A 22 32.62 10.57 21.73
CA PRO A 22 33.71 9.64 21.52
C PRO A 22 34.34 9.78 20.11
N VAL A 23 35.68 9.78 20.13
CA VAL A 23 36.63 9.84 19.02
C VAL A 23 36.62 8.54 18.20
N ALA A 24 36.86 8.69 16.88
CA ALA A 24 36.98 7.66 15.84
C ALA A 24 38.02 6.55 16.16
N PRO A 25 38.00 5.41 15.42
CA PRO A 25 38.94 5.31 14.29
C PRO A 25 38.56 4.33 13.14
N VAL A 26 39.40 4.41 12.10
CA VAL A 26 39.83 3.37 11.13
C VAL A 26 39.30 3.50 9.70
N ASP A 27 40.24 3.91 8.84
CA ASP A 27 40.25 3.83 7.37
C ASP A 27 39.73 2.50 6.84
N ALA A 28 38.53 2.54 6.24
CA ALA A 28 38.14 1.58 5.22
C ALA A 28 38.53 2.16 3.86
N ALA A 29 39.36 1.41 3.12
CA ALA A 29 39.78 1.76 1.77
C ALA A 29 38.56 2.12 0.89
N PRO A 30 38.66 3.16 0.04
CA PRO A 30 37.56 3.54 -0.85
C PRO A 30 37.33 2.42 -1.85
N ASP A 31 36.28 1.64 -1.58
CA ASP A 31 35.72 0.67 -2.51
C ASP A 31 35.49 1.40 -3.83
N ALA A 32 36.15 0.91 -4.88
CA ALA A 32 36.19 1.57 -6.17
C ALA A 32 34.75 1.84 -6.64
N LEU A 33 34.41 3.14 -6.72
CA LEU A 33 33.14 3.66 -7.22
C LEU A 33 32.81 2.95 -8.53
N ARG A 34 31.94 1.95 -8.47
CA ARG A 34 31.39 1.33 -9.67
C ARG A 34 30.69 2.45 -10.43
N PRO A 35 31.00 2.65 -11.73
CA PRO A 35 30.35 3.68 -12.51
C PRO A 35 28.84 3.46 -12.44
N ILE A 36 28.14 4.42 -11.85
CA ILE A 36 26.69 4.48 -11.83
C ILE A 36 26.29 4.57 -13.30
N GLY A 37 25.78 3.47 -13.85
CA GLY A 37 25.23 3.47 -15.20
C GLY A 37 24.14 4.53 -15.31
N PRO A 38 23.84 5.04 -16.52
CA PRO A 38 22.77 6.00 -16.71
C PRO A 38 21.47 5.41 -16.18
N SER A 39 20.94 6.02 -15.11
CA SER A 39 19.61 5.69 -14.59
C SER A 39 18.59 5.98 -15.68
N VAL A 40 17.78 4.99 -16.05
CA VAL A 40 16.69 5.17 -17.01
C VAL A 40 15.62 6.03 -16.34
N PRO A 41 15.38 7.28 -16.79
CA PRO A 41 14.40 8.13 -16.16
C PRO A 41 12.99 7.58 -16.42
N VAL A 42 12.22 7.38 -15.35
CA VAL A 42 10.78 7.11 -15.47
C VAL A 42 10.10 8.39 -15.95
N PRO A 43 9.27 8.36 -17.01
CA PRO A 43 8.58 9.54 -17.49
C PRO A 43 7.67 10.12 -16.40
N SER A 44 7.69 11.45 -16.23
CA SER A 44 6.93 12.13 -15.18
C SER A 44 5.46 12.34 -15.59
N ILE A 45 4.54 12.08 -14.67
CA ILE A 45 3.11 12.41 -14.83
C ILE A 45 2.95 13.93 -14.74
N SER A 46 2.52 14.58 -15.83
CA SER A 46 2.31 16.04 -15.87
C SER A 46 0.83 16.42 -15.74
N VAL A 47 0.53 17.56 -15.14
CA VAL A 47 -0.85 18.07 -15.01
C VAL A 47 -1.51 18.29 -16.39
N LEU A 48 -0.73 18.75 -17.38
CA LEU A 48 -1.21 18.93 -18.75
C LEU A 48 -1.64 17.61 -19.38
N MET A 49 -0.89 16.53 -19.14
CA MET A 49 -1.28 15.19 -19.56
C MET A 49 -2.56 14.74 -18.86
N LEU A 50 -2.78 15.08 -17.59
CA LEU A 50 -3.99 14.68 -16.86
C LEU A 50 -5.27 15.34 -17.41
N ARG A 51 -5.17 16.59 -17.88
CA ARG A 51 -6.31 17.37 -18.41
C ARG A 51 -6.48 17.31 -19.93
N ASP A 52 -5.57 16.65 -20.65
CA ASP A 52 -5.66 16.54 -22.12
C ASP A 52 -6.89 15.74 -22.55
N ALA A 53 -7.90 16.47 -23.08
CA ALA A 53 -9.14 15.93 -23.62
C ALA A 53 -8.93 15.03 -24.84
N THR A 54 -7.88 15.29 -25.64
CA THR A 54 -7.59 14.52 -26.87
C THR A 54 -6.92 13.19 -26.57
N GLY A 55 -6.26 13.07 -25.41
CA GLY A 55 -5.51 11.89 -25.00
C GLY A 55 -4.17 11.71 -25.72
N ASN A 56 -3.75 12.65 -26.56
CA ASN A 56 -2.48 12.60 -27.28
C ASN A 56 -1.29 12.59 -26.32
N GLN A 57 -1.31 13.44 -25.28
CA GLN A 57 -0.22 13.47 -24.30
C GLN A 57 -0.14 12.19 -23.49
N PHE A 58 -1.28 11.59 -23.16
CA PHE A 58 -1.32 10.33 -22.45
C PHE A 58 -0.84 9.17 -23.31
N ALA A 59 -1.24 9.12 -24.58
CA ALA A 59 -0.73 8.13 -25.52
C ALA A 59 0.81 8.24 -25.70
N ALA A 60 1.33 9.47 -25.76
CA ALA A 60 2.78 9.71 -25.81
C ALA A 60 3.49 9.22 -24.54
N PHE A 61 2.95 9.53 -23.37
CA PHE A 61 3.45 9.01 -22.09
C PHE A 61 3.48 7.48 -22.05
N CYS A 62 2.40 6.81 -22.47
CA CYS A 62 2.36 5.34 -22.55
C CYS A 62 3.43 4.80 -23.50
N ALA A 63 3.57 5.39 -24.69
CA ALA A 63 4.56 4.97 -25.66
C ALA A 63 6.00 5.12 -25.13
N GLU A 64 6.31 6.24 -24.47
CA GLU A 64 7.61 6.49 -23.83
C GLU A 64 7.88 5.48 -22.71
N LEU A 65 6.90 5.26 -21.83
CA LEU A 65 6.99 4.32 -20.72
C LEU A 65 7.33 2.89 -21.20
N PHE A 66 6.63 2.40 -22.22
CA PHE A 66 6.90 1.07 -22.76
C PHE A 66 8.17 0.99 -23.61
N ALA A 67 8.62 2.10 -24.20
CA ALA A 67 9.88 2.14 -24.93
C ALA A 67 11.11 2.01 -24.00
N CYS A 68 10.98 2.37 -22.72
CA CYS A 68 12.02 2.20 -21.71
C CYS A 68 12.16 0.76 -21.19
N LEU A 69 11.25 -0.14 -21.54
CA LEU A 69 11.20 -1.50 -20.99
C LEU A 69 11.62 -2.54 -22.03
N ASP A 70 12.39 -3.54 -21.59
CA ASP A 70 12.70 -4.71 -22.41
C ASP A 70 11.40 -5.48 -22.72
N PRO A 71 11.09 -5.81 -23.99
CA PRO A 71 9.91 -6.60 -24.34
C PRO A 71 9.81 -7.96 -23.63
N THR A 72 10.94 -8.51 -23.18
CA THR A 72 11.03 -9.78 -22.45
C THR A 72 10.86 -9.64 -20.94
N ASP A 73 10.91 -8.42 -20.40
CA ASP A 73 10.65 -8.12 -18.99
C ASP A 73 9.15 -8.06 -18.71
N LEU A 74 8.54 -9.23 -18.55
CA LEU A 74 7.10 -9.38 -18.31
C LEU A 74 6.65 -8.67 -17.01
N ILE A 75 7.50 -8.65 -15.98
CA ILE A 75 7.17 -8.01 -14.69
C ILE A 75 7.18 -6.49 -14.85
N GLY A 76 8.23 -5.94 -15.48
CA GLY A 76 8.31 -4.50 -15.75
C GLY A 76 7.14 -4.02 -16.61
N ARG A 77 6.76 -4.80 -17.63
CA ARG A 77 5.59 -4.52 -18.47
C ARG A 77 4.28 -4.52 -17.69
N LEU A 78 4.05 -5.52 -16.83
CA LEU A 78 2.87 -5.57 -15.97
C LEU A 78 2.80 -4.36 -15.03
N LEU A 79 3.93 -3.99 -14.41
CA LEU A 79 4.00 -2.81 -13.53
C LEU A 79 3.72 -1.50 -14.30
N ALA A 80 4.20 -1.39 -15.54
CA ALA A 80 3.87 -0.26 -16.41
C ALA A 80 2.39 -0.23 -16.81
N GLU A 81 1.76 -1.37 -17.11
CA GLU A 81 0.32 -1.44 -17.36
C GLU A 81 -0.50 -1.02 -16.13
N LEU A 82 -0.10 -1.44 -14.92
CA LEU A 82 -0.70 -0.99 -13.67
C LEU A 82 -0.58 0.53 -13.49
N LEU A 83 0.58 1.10 -13.81
CA LEU A 83 0.79 2.55 -13.78
C LEU A 83 -0.11 3.27 -14.79
N VAL A 84 -0.22 2.77 -16.02
CA VAL A 84 -1.10 3.33 -17.07
C VAL A 84 -2.55 3.34 -16.59
N MET A 85 -3.04 2.24 -16.01
CA MET A 85 -4.40 2.18 -15.47
C MET A 85 -4.61 3.18 -14.32
N ALA A 86 -3.63 3.34 -13.43
CA ALA A 86 -3.70 4.30 -12.34
C ALA A 86 -3.71 5.75 -12.84
N VAL A 87 -2.91 6.07 -13.86
CA VAL A 87 -2.88 7.40 -14.49
C VAL A 87 -4.18 7.69 -15.26
N GLU A 88 -4.81 6.69 -15.87
CA GLU A 88 -6.12 6.90 -16.52
C GLU A 88 -7.22 7.18 -15.48
N ARG A 89 -7.16 6.57 -14.29
CA ARG A 89 -8.06 6.93 -13.17
C ARG A 89 -7.86 8.38 -12.74
N LEU A 90 -6.62 8.85 -12.65
CA LEU A 90 -6.31 10.26 -12.40
C LEU A 90 -6.85 11.19 -13.49
N ARG A 91 -6.67 10.83 -14.76
CA ARG A 91 -7.24 11.57 -15.90
C ARG A 91 -8.76 11.64 -15.83
N ARG A 92 -9.42 10.58 -15.35
CA ARG A 92 -10.87 10.57 -15.14
C ARG A 92 -11.26 11.50 -13.99
N ALA A 93 -10.54 11.45 -12.86
CA ALA A 93 -10.79 12.32 -11.72
C ALA A 93 -10.62 13.81 -12.07
N ALA A 94 -9.54 14.17 -12.77
CA ALA A 94 -9.29 15.52 -13.26
C ALA A 94 -10.36 16.02 -14.24
N ARG A 95 -10.98 15.13 -15.04
CA ARG A 95 -12.08 15.47 -15.95
C ARG A 95 -13.44 15.61 -15.26
N LEU A 96 -13.59 15.03 -14.08
CA LEU A 96 -14.79 15.14 -13.25
C LEU A 96 -14.70 16.30 -12.25
N GLU A 97 -13.57 17.00 -12.21
CA GLU A 97 -13.37 18.15 -11.32
C GLU A 97 -14.37 19.26 -11.67
N PRO A 98 -15.15 19.76 -10.70
CA PRO A 98 -16.08 20.85 -10.97
C PRO A 98 -15.30 22.15 -11.23
N GLU A 99 -15.56 22.79 -12.36
CA GLU A 99 -14.87 24.04 -12.75
C GLU A 99 -15.37 25.25 -11.94
N ASP A 100 -16.68 25.28 -11.63
CA ASP A 100 -17.35 26.46 -11.05
C ASP A 100 -17.72 26.32 -9.57
N ALA A 101 -17.37 25.19 -8.93
CA ALA A 101 -17.77 24.90 -7.56
C ALA A 101 -16.65 24.23 -6.76
N LEU A 102 -16.74 24.29 -5.44
CA LEU A 102 -15.87 23.50 -4.57
C LEU A 102 -16.10 22.01 -4.84
N PRO A 103 -15.03 21.19 -4.94
CA PRO A 103 -15.19 19.77 -5.17
C PRO A 103 -15.99 19.08 -4.05
N SER A 104 -16.81 18.10 -4.43
CA SER A 104 -17.55 17.29 -3.47
C SER A 104 -16.60 16.36 -2.68
N SER A 105 -17.03 15.92 -1.49
CA SER A 105 -16.23 14.97 -0.70
C SER A 105 -15.95 13.68 -1.48
N ASP A 106 -16.93 13.17 -2.23
CA ASP A 106 -16.77 11.96 -3.04
C ASP A 106 -15.73 12.15 -4.15
N TRP A 107 -15.71 13.32 -4.80
CA TRP A 107 -14.67 13.63 -5.78
C TRP A 107 -13.29 13.72 -5.13
N CYS A 108 -13.18 14.38 -3.97
CA CYS A 108 -11.91 14.48 -3.24
C CYS A 108 -11.36 13.10 -2.86
N ARG A 109 -12.23 12.21 -2.36
CA ARG A 109 -11.87 10.81 -2.06
C ARG A 109 -11.39 10.08 -3.30
N PHE A 110 -12.15 10.18 -4.40
CA PHE A 110 -11.79 9.55 -5.67
C PHE A 110 -10.45 10.06 -6.23
N GLN A 111 -10.22 11.37 -6.20
CA GLN A 111 -8.95 12.01 -6.62
C GLN A 111 -7.79 11.52 -5.74
N ALA A 112 -7.93 11.55 -4.41
CA ALA A 112 -6.90 11.12 -3.48
C ALA A 112 -6.51 9.64 -3.68
N LEU A 113 -7.51 8.76 -3.87
CA LEU A 113 -7.30 7.35 -4.17
C LEU A 113 -6.61 7.14 -5.52
N ALA A 114 -7.02 7.88 -6.55
CA ALA A 114 -6.38 7.81 -7.87
C ALA A 114 -4.91 8.25 -7.81
N GLU A 115 -4.61 9.33 -7.08
CA GLU A 115 -3.24 9.80 -6.86
C GLU A 115 -2.39 8.78 -6.14
N ARG A 116 -2.93 8.19 -5.07
CA ARG A 116 -2.25 7.14 -4.30
C ARG A 116 -1.90 5.95 -5.18
N ASN A 117 -2.86 5.45 -5.95
CA ASN A 117 -2.65 4.31 -6.84
C ASN A 117 -1.55 4.62 -7.87
N ALA A 118 -1.54 5.84 -8.44
CA ALA A 118 -0.52 6.23 -9.39
C ALA A 118 0.87 6.36 -8.73
N ARG A 119 0.97 6.97 -7.55
CA ARG A 119 2.21 7.06 -6.78
C ARG A 119 2.76 5.68 -6.40
N ALA A 120 1.89 4.78 -5.93
CA ALA A 120 2.26 3.42 -5.57
C ALA A 120 2.77 2.62 -6.79
N ALA A 121 2.03 2.65 -7.91
CA ALA A 121 2.44 1.98 -9.14
C ALA A 121 3.76 2.55 -9.71
N ALA A 122 3.93 3.88 -9.66
CA ALA A 122 5.18 4.52 -10.10
C ALA A 122 6.37 4.12 -9.22
N LYS A 123 6.17 4.04 -7.89
CA LYS A 123 7.20 3.61 -6.93
C LYS A 123 7.60 2.14 -7.15
N GLU A 124 6.64 1.25 -7.35
CA GLU A 124 6.92 -0.16 -7.65
C GLU A 124 7.66 -0.33 -8.98
N LEU A 125 7.25 0.38 -10.03
CA LEU A 125 7.97 0.37 -11.30
C LEU A 125 9.39 0.92 -11.17
N ALA A 126 9.58 2.05 -10.47
CA ALA A 126 10.91 2.61 -10.20
C ALA A 126 11.81 1.62 -9.44
N ARG A 127 11.29 0.98 -8.38
CA ARG A 127 12.01 -0.07 -7.64
C ARG A 127 12.42 -1.24 -8.53
N HIS A 128 11.55 -1.65 -9.47
CA HIS A 128 11.84 -2.72 -10.42
C HIS A 128 12.95 -2.32 -11.40
N LEU A 129 12.90 -1.10 -11.94
CA LEU A 129 13.92 -0.57 -12.85
C LEU A 129 15.28 -0.35 -12.18
N GLU A 130 15.27 0.06 -10.91
CA GLU A 130 16.48 0.23 -10.10
C GLU A 130 17.09 -1.10 -9.64
N ARG A 131 16.29 -2.18 -9.60
CA ARG A 131 16.78 -3.49 -9.21
C ARG A 131 17.80 -3.92 -10.27
N PRO A 132 19.11 -3.97 -9.95
CA PRO A 132 20.12 -4.35 -10.93
C PRO A 132 19.70 -5.69 -11.48
N SER A 133 19.57 -5.80 -12.81
CA SER A 133 19.32 -7.06 -13.50
C SER A 133 20.36 -8.03 -12.99
N ARG A 134 19.96 -8.82 -11.99
CA ARG A 134 20.87 -9.67 -11.25
C ARG A 134 21.09 -10.81 -12.21
N ALA A 135 22.08 -10.62 -13.09
CA ALA A 135 22.57 -11.66 -13.98
C ALA A 135 22.61 -12.92 -13.12
N PRO A 136 21.88 -13.99 -13.52
CA PRO A 136 21.69 -15.16 -12.68
C PRO A 136 23.09 -15.56 -12.23
N ALA A 137 23.36 -15.37 -10.93
CA ALA A 137 24.70 -15.54 -10.40
C ALA A 137 25.13 -16.93 -10.85
N ALA A 138 26.12 -16.99 -11.75
CA ALA A 138 26.56 -18.22 -12.34
C ALA A 138 26.78 -19.17 -11.18
N LYS A 139 25.93 -20.21 -11.09
CA LYS A 139 26.00 -21.20 -10.02
C LYS A 139 27.47 -21.57 -9.90
N PRO A 140 28.15 -21.34 -8.76
CA PRO A 140 29.52 -21.79 -8.63
C PRO A 140 29.49 -23.28 -8.92
N ALA A 141 30.24 -23.68 -9.94
CA ALA A 141 30.36 -25.05 -10.38
C ALA A 141 30.89 -25.86 -9.20
N ARG A 142 29.98 -26.41 -8.39
CA ARG A 142 30.32 -27.38 -7.36
C ARG A 142 30.79 -28.59 -8.13
N ALA A 143 32.10 -28.82 -8.10
CA ALA A 143 32.73 -30.03 -8.60
C ALA A 143 31.96 -31.23 -8.03
N SER A 144 31.20 -31.88 -8.91
CA SER A 144 30.39 -33.02 -8.59
C SER A 144 31.30 -34.24 -8.66
N SER A 145 31.78 -34.67 -7.49
CA SER A 145 32.39 -35.98 -7.33
C SER A 145 31.32 -37.03 -7.64
N ALA A 146 31.55 -37.77 -8.72
CA ALA A 146 30.67 -38.82 -9.20
C ALA A 146 30.43 -39.90 -8.13
N SER A 147 29.16 -40.23 -7.91
CA SER A 147 28.72 -41.51 -7.36
C SER A 147 27.45 -41.92 -8.10
N PRO A 148 27.41 -43.08 -8.78
CA PRO A 148 26.22 -43.53 -9.49
C PRO A 148 25.24 -44.13 -8.47
N GLY A 149 24.40 -43.28 -7.91
CA GLY A 149 23.25 -43.66 -7.10
C GLY A 149 22.00 -43.79 -7.96
N VAL A 150 21.38 -44.97 -7.91
CA VAL A 150 20.17 -45.39 -8.61
C VAL A 150 19.07 -44.31 -8.55
N ALA A 151 18.56 -43.92 -9.73
CA ALA A 151 17.47 -42.98 -9.89
C ALA A 151 16.16 -43.58 -9.35
N GLY A 152 15.81 -43.18 -8.12
CA GLY A 152 14.45 -43.32 -7.61
C GLY A 152 13.52 -42.29 -8.28
N PRO A 153 12.25 -42.63 -8.55
CA PRO A 153 11.30 -41.70 -9.16
C PRO A 153 11.11 -40.46 -8.28
N ALA A 154 11.16 -39.29 -8.91
CA ALA A 154 10.95 -38.00 -8.24
C ALA A 154 9.54 -37.96 -7.61
N PRO A 155 9.40 -37.50 -6.35
CA PRO A 155 8.09 -37.33 -5.74
C PRO A 155 7.34 -36.21 -6.46
N VAL A 156 6.17 -36.55 -6.98
CA VAL A 156 5.19 -35.60 -7.51
C VAL A 156 4.84 -34.61 -6.39
N PRO A 157 4.90 -33.28 -6.62
CA PRO A 157 4.46 -32.32 -5.63
C PRO A 157 3.00 -32.58 -5.30
N LYS A 158 2.71 -32.84 -4.03
CA LYS A 158 1.32 -32.92 -3.55
C LYS A 158 0.64 -31.57 -3.82
N PRO A 159 -0.60 -31.56 -4.32
CA PRO A 159 -1.39 -30.34 -4.39
C PRO A 159 -1.46 -29.72 -2.99
N GLU A 160 -1.18 -28.42 -2.88
CA GLU A 160 -1.54 -27.64 -1.71
C GLU A 160 -3.06 -27.78 -1.47
N PRO A 161 -3.51 -28.04 -0.24
CA PRO A 161 -4.93 -28.09 0.06
C PRO A 161 -5.58 -26.74 -0.27
N GLU A 162 -6.67 -26.76 -1.04
CA GLU A 162 -7.47 -25.56 -1.29
C GLU A 162 -7.89 -24.94 0.06
N PRO A 163 -7.78 -23.61 0.23
CA PRO A 163 -8.26 -22.94 1.43
C PRO A 163 -9.73 -23.29 1.65
N ALA A 164 -10.07 -23.69 2.87
CA ALA A 164 -11.46 -23.96 3.22
C ALA A 164 -12.30 -22.69 2.98
N PRO A 165 -13.51 -22.82 2.41
CA PRO A 165 -14.39 -21.67 2.19
C PRO A 165 -14.68 -20.97 3.51
N VAL A 166 -14.52 -19.65 3.53
CA VAL A 166 -14.86 -18.81 4.69
C VAL A 166 -16.36 -19.00 4.98
N PRO A 167 -16.77 -19.28 6.23
CA PRO A 167 -18.18 -19.38 6.59
C PRO A 167 -18.93 -18.12 6.17
N GLU A 168 -20.13 -18.27 5.60
CA GLU A 168 -20.97 -17.11 5.31
C GLU A 168 -21.35 -16.40 6.61
N SER A 169 -21.05 -15.10 6.70
CA SER A 169 -21.39 -14.32 7.89
C SER A 169 -22.91 -14.23 8.05
N THR A 170 -23.38 -14.44 9.28
CA THR A 170 -24.78 -14.27 9.63
C THR A 170 -25.17 -12.78 9.60
N PRO A 171 -26.46 -12.44 9.39
CA PRO A 171 -26.92 -11.06 9.46
C PRO A 171 -26.57 -10.37 10.80
N GLU A 172 -26.60 -11.13 11.90
CA GLU A 172 -26.23 -10.67 13.23
C GLU A 172 -24.75 -10.29 13.32
N GLU A 173 -23.85 -11.13 12.81
CA GLU A 173 -22.40 -10.85 12.74
C GLU A 173 -22.11 -9.62 11.87
N ILE A 174 -22.81 -9.47 10.74
CA ILE A 174 -22.68 -8.30 9.86
C ILE A 174 -23.09 -7.02 10.60
N ALA A 175 -24.21 -7.05 11.33
CA ALA A 175 -24.67 -5.93 12.12
C ALA A 175 -23.71 -5.61 13.27
N GLU A 176 -23.20 -6.62 13.96
CA GLU A 176 -22.22 -6.45 15.04
C GLU A 176 -20.91 -5.86 14.52
N ALA A 177 -20.37 -6.40 13.42
CA ALA A 177 -19.15 -5.89 12.81
C ALA A 177 -19.30 -4.44 12.34
N SER A 178 -20.46 -4.05 11.82
CA SER A 178 -20.75 -2.64 11.50
C SER A 178 -20.79 -1.75 12.75
N ALA A 179 -21.43 -2.20 13.83
CA ALA A 179 -21.56 -1.42 15.06
C ALA A 179 -20.25 -1.32 15.86
N HIS A 180 -19.39 -2.33 15.74
CA HIS A 180 -18.13 -2.48 16.49
C HIS A 180 -16.92 -2.60 15.56
N TRP A 181 -16.92 -1.89 14.43
CA TRP A 181 -15.91 -2.00 13.38
C TRP A 181 -14.46 -1.81 13.87
N ARG A 182 -14.26 -1.07 14.96
CA ARG A 182 -12.96 -0.87 15.63
C ARG A 182 -12.34 -2.16 16.18
N ARG A 183 -13.13 -3.23 16.37
CA ARG A 183 -12.60 -4.57 16.72
C ARG A 183 -12.00 -5.28 15.51
N HIS A 184 -12.35 -4.84 14.30
CA HIS A 184 -11.92 -5.45 13.05
C HIS A 184 -10.83 -4.64 12.35
N ILE A 185 -10.70 -3.35 12.69
CA ILE A 185 -9.83 -2.40 11.99
C ILE A 185 -8.98 -1.64 12.99
N ALA A 186 -7.69 -1.54 12.71
CA ALA A 186 -6.75 -0.70 13.43
C ALA A 186 -5.70 -0.11 12.49
N LEU A 187 -5.07 0.98 12.87
CA LEU A 187 -3.81 1.40 12.26
C LEU A 187 -2.67 0.53 12.82
N VAL A 188 -2.03 -0.28 11.98
CA VAL A 188 -0.99 -1.23 12.41
C VAL A 188 0.36 -0.77 11.86
N ARG A 189 1.20 -0.15 12.69
CA ARG A 189 2.42 0.54 12.24
C ARG A 189 3.44 -0.37 11.57
N GLY A 190 3.52 -1.64 11.99
CA GLY A 190 4.38 -2.65 11.36
C GLY A 190 3.94 -3.04 9.94
N ILE A 191 2.72 -2.68 9.53
CA ILE A 191 2.19 -2.91 8.18
C ILE A 191 2.08 -1.60 7.42
N SER A 192 1.40 -0.61 8.00
CA SER A 192 1.19 0.71 7.40
C SER A 192 1.04 1.76 8.49
N GLU A 193 1.83 2.82 8.41
CA GLU A 193 1.72 3.99 9.30
C GLU A 193 0.61 4.95 8.88
N GLU A 194 0.13 4.86 7.64
CA GLU A 194 -0.82 5.83 7.08
C GLU A 194 -2.24 5.27 6.94
N TRP A 195 -2.37 3.94 6.85
CA TRP A 195 -3.62 3.30 6.42
C TRP A 195 -4.15 2.32 7.46
N PRO A 196 -5.43 2.46 7.87
CA PRO A 196 -6.09 1.43 8.65
C PRO A 196 -6.07 0.08 7.94
N ILE A 197 -5.89 -0.96 8.73
CA ILE A 197 -5.75 -2.34 8.32
C ILE A 197 -6.90 -3.17 8.91
N LEU A 198 -7.53 -3.99 8.08
CA LEU A 198 -8.37 -5.10 8.51
C LEU A 198 -7.52 -6.13 9.25
N LEU A 199 -7.71 -6.27 10.55
CA LEU A 199 -6.87 -7.09 11.43
C LEU A 199 -6.82 -8.55 11.00
N ARG A 200 -7.94 -9.10 10.52
CA ARG A 200 -8.04 -10.51 10.14
C ARG A 200 -7.27 -10.85 8.87
N THR A 201 -7.21 -9.93 7.90
CA THR A 201 -6.61 -10.17 6.58
C THR A 201 -5.30 -9.43 6.37
N GLY A 202 -4.97 -8.47 7.23
CA GLY A 202 -3.82 -7.58 7.05
C GLY A 202 -3.96 -6.61 5.88
N ARG A 203 -5.17 -6.44 5.33
CA ARG A 203 -5.42 -5.60 4.14
C ARG A 203 -5.79 -4.18 4.53
N GLU A 204 -5.37 -3.21 3.72
CA GLU A 204 -5.80 -1.82 3.89
C GLU A 204 -7.31 -1.67 3.70
N VAL A 205 -7.95 -0.97 4.63
CA VAL A 205 -9.39 -0.68 4.58
C VAL A 205 -9.74 0.12 3.34
N GLU A 206 -8.95 1.12 2.97
CA GLU A 206 -9.17 1.91 1.76
C GLU A 206 -9.13 1.05 0.49
N ALA A 207 -8.26 0.04 0.43
CA ALA A 207 -8.19 -0.84 -0.72
C ALA A 207 -9.47 -1.66 -0.92
N VAL A 208 -10.19 -1.97 0.17
CA VAL A 208 -11.51 -2.60 0.14
C VAL A 208 -12.61 -1.55 -0.11
N ALA A 209 -12.55 -0.41 0.57
CA ALA A 209 -13.55 0.66 0.48
C ALA A 209 -13.66 1.26 -0.94
N ALA A 210 -12.53 1.37 -1.63
CA ALA A 210 -12.45 1.80 -3.03
C ALA A 210 -13.40 1.03 -3.97
N TRP A 211 -13.60 -0.26 -3.72
CA TRP A 211 -14.47 -1.10 -4.56
C TRP A 211 -15.95 -0.73 -4.41
N PHE A 212 -16.35 -0.24 -3.24
CA PHE A 212 -17.72 0.25 -3.04
C PHE A 212 -17.97 1.52 -3.85
N GLY A 213 -16.98 2.42 -3.95
CA GLY A 213 -17.04 3.59 -4.81
C GLY A 213 -17.18 3.26 -6.29
N ASP A 214 -16.63 2.13 -6.74
CA ASP A 214 -16.76 1.60 -8.10
C ASP A 214 -18.10 0.88 -8.35
N GLY A 215 -19.00 0.80 -7.36
CA GLY A 215 -20.31 0.17 -7.47
C GLY A 215 -20.28 -1.36 -7.54
N LYS A 216 -19.18 -1.98 -7.09
CA LYS A 216 -19.02 -3.44 -7.08
C LYS A 216 -19.85 -4.07 -5.98
N SER A 217 -20.39 -5.25 -6.26
CA SER A 217 -21.15 -6.00 -5.23
C SER A 217 -20.20 -6.70 -4.25
N ASP A 218 -20.71 -7.00 -3.06
CA ASP A 218 -19.98 -7.76 -2.05
C ASP A 218 -19.50 -9.12 -2.59
N ASP A 219 -20.34 -9.81 -3.37
CA ASP A 219 -20.00 -11.11 -3.96
C ASP A 219 -18.90 -11.01 -5.02
N GLU A 220 -18.87 -9.92 -5.80
CA GLU A 220 -17.77 -9.67 -6.73
C GLU A 220 -16.46 -9.44 -5.97
N LEU A 221 -16.50 -8.63 -4.92
CA LEU A 221 -15.32 -8.32 -4.11
C LEU A 221 -14.79 -9.58 -3.42
N MET A 222 -15.64 -10.38 -2.78
CA MET A 222 -15.25 -11.65 -2.14
C MET A 222 -14.72 -12.67 -3.15
N ARG A 223 -15.10 -12.61 -4.43
CA ARG A 223 -14.48 -13.44 -5.47
C ARG A 223 -13.02 -13.07 -5.72
N TRP A 224 -12.68 -11.78 -5.62
CA TRP A 224 -11.31 -11.30 -5.77
C TRP A 224 -10.49 -11.41 -4.49
N TYR A 225 -11.15 -11.30 -3.34
CA TYR A 225 -10.57 -11.40 -2.02
C TYR A 225 -11.30 -12.51 -1.23
N PRO A 226 -11.01 -13.79 -1.52
CA PRO A 226 -11.71 -14.92 -0.90
C PRO A 226 -11.48 -15.00 0.61
N ASP A 227 -10.45 -14.32 1.11
CA ASP A 227 -10.14 -14.19 2.52
C ASP A 227 -10.97 -13.12 3.23
N VAL A 228 -11.76 -12.28 2.53
CA VAL A 228 -12.58 -11.20 3.10
C VAL A 228 -14.02 -11.69 3.29
N SER A 229 -14.61 -11.41 4.46
CA SER A 229 -15.99 -11.81 4.80
C SER A 229 -16.97 -10.65 4.68
N ARG A 230 -18.28 -10.93 4.62
CA ARG A 230 -19.32 -9.88 4.63
C ARG A 230 -19.26 -9.01 5.90
N ALA A 231 -18.88 -9.59 7.04
CA ALA A 231 -18.64 -8.86 8.28
C ALA A 231 -17.48 -7.86 8.15
N ASP A 232 -16.37 -8.24 7.50
CA ASP A 232 -15.27 -7.31 7.24
C ASP A 232 -15.70 -6.17 6.31
N LEU A 233 -16.49 -6.48 5.27
CA LEU A 233 -17.04 -5.47 4.36
C LEU A 233 -17.95 -4.47 5.09
N ALA A 234 -18.74 -4.95 6.05
CA ALA A 234 -19.57 -4.10 6.90
C ALA A 234 -18.73 -3.22 7.82
N ALA A 235 -17.66 -3.76 8.42
CA ALA A 235 -16.72 -2.99 9.21
C ALA A 235 -16.00 -1.92 8.37
N CYS A 236 -15.55 -2.24 7.16
CA CYS A 236 -14.94 -1.29 6.23
C CYS A 236 -15.91 -0.15 5.88
N ARG A 237 -17.18 -0.46 5.56
CA ARG A 237 -18.20 0.55 5.28
C ARG A 237 -18.45 1.47 6.48
N ALA A 238 -18.51 0.91 7.69
CA ALA A 238 -18.67 1.71 8.90
C ALA A 238 -17.45 2.62 9.18
N CYS A 239 -16.24 2.11 8.95
CA CYS A 239 -15.00 2.90 9.06
C CYS A 239 -14.95 4.06 8.03
N ASP A 240 -15.29 3.80 6.77
CA ASP A 240 -15.37 4.81 5.70
C ASP A 240 -16.49 5.84 5.94
N ALA A 241 -17.64 5.40 6.46
CA ALA A 241 -18.73 6.29 6.85
C ALA A 241 -18.34 7.25 7.97
N GLU A 242 -17.42 6.85 8.86
CA GLU A 242 -16.81 7.73 9.87
C GLU A 242 -15.66 8.59 9.32
N GLY A 243 -15.29 8.43 8.05
CA GLY A 243 -14.18 9.15 7.42
C GLY A 243 -12.81 8.72 7.94
N LEU A 244 -12.70 7.48 8.43
CA LEU A 244 -11.49 6.95 9.05
C LEU A 244 -10.74 5.93 8.20
N CYS A 245 -11.06 5.80 6.91
CA CYS A 245 -10.43 4.85 5.98
C CYS A 245 -9.03 5.27 5.47
N GLY A 246 -8.60 6.53 5.71
CA GLY A 246 -7.25 7.05 5.46
C GLY A 246 -7.15 8.09 4.32
N PRO A 247 -5.94 8.54 3.92
CA PRO A 247 -4.66 8.38 4.62
C PRO A 247 -4.56 9.28 5.85
N PHE A 248 -3.72 8.87 6.80
CA PHE A 248 -3.27 9.72 7.89
C PHE A 248 -1.78 10.00 7.74
N ASP A 249 -1.39 11.27 7.65
CA ASP A 249 0.01 11.66 7.70
C ASP A 249 0.43 11.79 9.18
N PRO A 250 1.42 11.02 9.68
CA PRO A 250 1.95 11.20 11.02
C PRO A 250 2.48 12.62 11.29
N ALA A 251 2.84 13.37 10.24
CA ALA A 251 3.26 14.77 10.34
C ALA A 251 2.11 15.75 10.61
N ASP A 252 0.86 15.39 10.28
CA ASP A 252 -0.33 16.23 10.50
C ASP A 252 -0.80 16.24 11.96
N GLY A 253 -0.21 15.38 12.80
CA GLY A 253 -0.45 15.34 14.24
C GLY A 253 -0.81 13.94 14.76
N PRO A 254 -1.43 13.85 15.94
CA PRO A 254 -1.86 12.55 16.47
C PRO A 254 -2.95 11.96 15.59
N TYR A 255 -2.98 10.62 15.50
CA TYR A 255 -4.04 9.89 14.80
C TYR A 255 -5.43 10.27 15.32
N PRO A 256 -6.44 10.26 14.44
CA PRO A 256 -7.79 10.67 14.81
C PRO A 256 -8.32 9.83 15.98
N PRO A 257 -9.05 10.46 16.92
CA PRO A 257 -9.55 9.77 18.09
C PRO A 257 -10.50 8.64 17.68
N GLY A 258 -10.36 7.50 18.34
CA GLY A 258 -11.22 6.34 18.13
C GLY A 258 -10.72 5.35 17.08
N LEU A 259 -9.67 5.64 16.31
CA LEU A 259 -8.97 4.61 15.54
C LEU A 259 -7.97 3.89 16.46
N PRO A 260 -8.09 2.57 16.69
CA PRO A 260 -7.09 1.83 17.44
C PRO A 260 -5.75 1.88 16.71
N VAL A 261 -4.66 2.08 17.44
CA VAL A 261 -3.30 2.08 16.89
C VAL A 261 -2.52 0.95 17.56
N LEU A 262 -1.97 0.06 16.74
CA LEU A 262 -1.18 -1.09 17.16
C LEU A 262 0.22 -1.00 16.55
N ASP A 263 1.22 -1.49 17.27
CA ASP A 263 2.58 -1.57 16.72
C ASP A 263 2.70 -2.72 15.71
N ASP A 264 2.11 -3.89 16.02
CA ASP A 264 2.10 -5.09 15.17
C ASP A 264 0.71 -5.77 15.15
N LEU A 265 0.48 -6.69 14.20
CA LEU A 265 -0.73 -7.52 14.20
C LEU A 265 -0.74 -8.46 15.42
N PRO A 266 -1.92 -8.67 16.04
CA PRO A 266 -2.06 -9.72 17.04
C PRO A 266 -1.74 -11.09 16.40
N ALA A 267 -0.97 -11.92 17.11
CA ALA A 267 -0.56 -13.23 16.62
C ALA A 267 -1.75 -14.19 16.46
N ASP A 268 -2.80 -13.98 17.25
CA ASP A 268 -4.05 -14.73 17.20
C ASP A 268 -5.17 -13.84 16.64
N PRO A 269 -6.07 -14.38 15.80
CA PRO A 269 -7.25 -13.65 15.36
C PRO A 269 -8.10 -13.26 16.58
N PRO A 270 -8.74 -12.07 16.58
CA PRO A 270 -9.64 -11.67 17.65
C PRO A 270 -10.77 -12.71 17.78
N GLU A 271 -10.96 -13.24 18.99
CA GLU A 271 -12.10 -14.12 19.35
C GLU A 271 -13.45 -13.40 19.19
#